data_AF-A0A073IR38-F1
#
_entry.id   AF-A0A073IR38-F1
#
_cell.length_a   1.000
_cell.length_b   1.000
_cell.length_c   1.000
_cell.angle_alpha   90.00
_cell.angle_beta   90.00
_cell.angle_gamma   90.00
#
_symmetry.space_group_name_H-M   'P 1'
#
loop_
_entity.id
_entity.type
_entity.pdbx_description
1 polymer ?
#
loop_
_entity_poly.entity_id
_entity_poly.type
_entity_poly.pdbx_seq_one_letter_code
_entity_poly.pdbx_strand_id
1 'polypeptide(L)'
;MATFGLGILLFTAIVIALVAIILAARSKLVSTGNVNITINGEKTISVPAGGKLLQTLSEQKLFVPSACGGGGTCAQCRVKVHSGGGSILPTEEGHITKREASCGDRLSCQVAVKQDMDIEVPEEVFGVQKWECTVRSNDNVATFIKALILDLPEGEDVNFRAGGYIQIEAPAHDLKYSEFDVQEEYREDWDKFKLWEYESHVEEPIERAYSMANYPDERGMIMLNVRVASPPPGSVGIPAGKMSSYIFNLKPGDKVTISGPYGEFFARDTKKEMVFIGGGAG
;
A
#
# COMPACT_ATOMS: atom_id res chain seq x y z
N MET A 1 -29.22 -20.52 -54.88
CA MET A 1 -28.07 -19.81 -54.26
C MET A 1 -28.38 -18.36 -53.91
N ALA A 2 -29.00 -17.57 -54.79
CA ALA A 2 -29.30 -16.15 -54.51
C ALA A 2 -30.22 -15.92 -53.29
N THR A 3 -31.26 -16.74 -53.10
CA THR A 3 -32.20 -16.65 -51.96
C THR A 3 -31.55 -16.95 -50.61
N PHE A 4 -30.65 -17.93 -50.56
CA PHE A 4 -29.88 -18.24 -49.35
C PHE A 4 -28.89 -17.12 -49.00
N GLY A 5 -28.22 -16.55 -50.01
CA GLY A 5 -27.33 -15.40 -49.81
C GLY A 5 -28.07 -14.18 -49.26
N LEU A 6 -29.27 -13.88 -49.79
CA LEU A 6 -30.10 -12.77 -49.33
C LEU A 6 -30.59 -12.96 -47.88
N GLY A 7 -30.95 -14.19 -47.51
CA GLY A 7 -31.36 -14.52 -46.13
C GLY A 7 -30.22 -14.34 -45.12
N ILE A 8 -29.01 -14.81 -45.44
CA ILE A 8 -27.83 -14.65 -44.59
C ILE A 8 -27.48 -13.16 -44.43
N LEU A 9 -27.56 -12.38 -45.51
CA LEU A 9 -27.23 -10.96 -45.50
C LEU A 9 -28.23 -10.16 -44.66
N LEU A 10 -29.53 -10.45 -44.80
CA LEU A 10 -30.58 -9.81 -43.99
C LEU A 10 -30.43 -10.16 -42.50
N PHE A 11 -30.20 -11.43 -42.16
CA PHE A 11 -30.01 -11.85 -40.78
C PHE A 11 -28.77 -11.20 -40.15
N THR A 12 -27.67 -11.16 -40.89
CA THR A 12 -26.42 -10.51 -40.44
C THR A 12 -26.64 -9.01 -40.23
N ALA A 13 -27.35 -8.33 -41.14
CA ALA A 13 -27.67 -6.92 -41.01
C ALA A 13 -28.52 -6.62 -39.78
N ILE A 14 -29.52 -7.47 -39.48
CA ILE A 14 -30.36 -7.32 -38.27
C ILE A 14 -29.51 -7.49 -37.00
N VAL A 15 -28.63 -8.49 -36.95
CA VAL A 15 -27.74 -8.70 -35.79
C VAL A 15 -26.78 -7.52 -35.61
N ILE A 16 -26.16 -7.03 -36.68
CA ILE A 16 -25.29 -5.85 -36.64
C ILE A 16 -26.06 -4.61 -36.18
N ALA A 17 -27.27 -4.39 -36.69
CA ALA A 17 -28.12 -3.27 -36.29
C ALA A 17 -28.49 -3.36 -34.79
N LEU A 18 -28.82 -4.55 -34.29
CA LEU A 18 -29.11 -4.76 -32.87
C LEU A 18 -27.89 -4.47 -32.00
N VAL A 19 -26.71 -4.97 -32.39
CA VAL A 19 -25.45 -4.70 -31.67
C VAL A 19 -25.13 -3.20 -31.69
N ALA A 20 -25.32 -2.53 -32.82
CA ALA A 20 -25.10 -1.08 -32.94
C ALA A 20 -26.04 -0.28 -32.02
N ILE A 21 -27.32 -0.67 -31.92
CA ILE A 21 -28.28 -0.06 -31.00
C ILE A 21 -27.85 -0.27 -29.54
N ILE A 22 -27.42 -1.48 -29.18
CA ILE A 22 -26.95 -1.78 -27.82
C ILE A 22 -25.70 -0.94 -27.48
N LEU A 23 -24.74 -0.82 -28.40
CA LEU A 23 -23.54 -0.01 -28.20
C LEU A 23 -23.86 1.49 -28.08
N ALA A 24 -24.79 2.01 -28.90
CA ALA A 24 -25.24 3.40 -28.83
C ALA A 24 -26.02 3.71 -27.54
N ALA A 25 -26.83 2.76 -27.06
CA ALA A 25 -27.50 2.88 -25.77
C ALA A 25 -26.47 2.88 -24.63
N ARG A 26 -25.49 1.98 -24.68
CA ARG A 26 -24.41 1.90 -23.68
C ARG A 26 -23.58 3.19 -23.61
N SER A 27 -23.21 3.78 -24.75
CA SER A 27 -22.39 4.99 -24.78
C SER A 27 -23.10 6.23 -24.23
N LYS A 28 -24.45 6.25 -24.23
CA LYS A 28 -25.24 7.33 -23.64
C LYS A 28 -25.63 7.08 -22.18
N LEU A 29 -25.80 5.82 -21.78
CA LEU A 29 -26.31 5.46 -20.44
C LEU A 29 -25.20 5.14 -19.43
N VAL A 30 -24.00 4.80 -19.91
CA VAL A 30 -22.83 4.60 -19.05
C VAL A 30 -22.00 5.87 -19.10
N SER A 31 -21.70 6.42 -17.93
CA SER A 31 -20.82 7.59 -17.81
C SER A 31 -19.40 7.22 -18.28
N THR A 32 -19.14 7.39 -19.57
CA THR A 32 -17.81 7.26 -20.16
C THR A 32 -17.24 8.66 -20.31
N GLY A 33 -16.64 9.15 -19.23
CA GLY A 33 -16.08 10.49 -19.16
C GLY A 33 -15.20 10.66 -17.92
N ASN A 34 -14.52 11.79 -17.85
CA ASN A 34 -13.85 12.18 -16.62
C ASN A 34 -14.91 12.56 -15.57
N VAL A 35 -14.69 12.17 -14.33
CA VAL A 35 -15.47 12.56 -13.17
C VAL A 35 -14.63 13.45 -12.28
N ASN A 36 -15.29 14.35 -11.55
CA ASN A 36 -14.64 15.26 -10.63
C ASN A 36 -14.69 14.70 -9.21
N ILE A 37 -13.54 14.64 -8.55
CA ILE A 37 -13.44 14.31 -7.13
C ILE A 37 -13.02 15.57 -6.40
N THR A 38 -13.89 16.07 -5.52
CA THR A 38 -13.59 17.18 -4.61
C THR A 38 -13.07 16.59 -3.30
N ILE A 39 -11.92 17.08 -2.85
CA ILE A 39 -11.16 16.54 -1.72
C ILE A 39 -10.99 17.66 -0.69
N ASN A 40 -11.51 17.42 0.52
CA ASN A 40 -11.49 18.34 1.66
C ASN A 40 -12.09 19.73 1.34
N GLY A 41 -12.90 19.86 0.29
CA GLY A 41 -13.43 21.15 -0.18
C GLY A 41 -12.39 22.09 -0.81
N GLU A 42 -11.13 21.69 -0.92
CA GLU A 42 -10.01 22.55 -1.37
C GLU A 42 -9.49 22.18 -2.76
N LYS A 43 -9.39 20.88 -3.05
CA LYS A 43 -8.78 20.37 -4.28
C LYS A 43 -9.79 19.57 -5.09
N THR A 44 -9.97 19.94 -6.36
CA THR A 44 -10.78 19.16 -7.30
C THR A 44 -9.87 18.53 -8.36
N ILE A 45 -9.95 17.21 -8.51
CA ILE A 45 -9.24 16.45 -9.53
C ILE A 45 -10.23 15.90 -10.56
N SER A 46 -9.86 15.94 -11.85
CA SER A 46 -10.65 15.36 -12.94
C SER A 46 -9.97 14.07 -13.40
N VAL A 47 -10.63 12.94 -13.20
CA VAL A 47 -10.05 11.59 -13.40
C VAL A 47 -10.97 10.69 -14.22
N PRO A 48 -10.43 9.70 -14.96
CA PRO A 48 -11.26 8.76 -15.71
C PRO A 48 -12.17 7.92 -14.80
N ALA A 49 -13.44 7.76 -15.19
CA ALA A 49 -14.35 6.87 -14.47
C ALA A 49 -13.97 5.38 -14.64
N GLY A 50 -14.13 4.59 -13.57
CA GLY A 50 -14.02 3.13 -13.57
C GLY A 50 -13.00 2.56 -12.58
N GLY A 51 -12.02 3.37 -12.16
CA GLY A 51 -10.98 2.97 -11.21
C GLY A 51 -11.46 2.80 -9.76
N LYS A 52 -10.58 2.28 -8.91
CA LYS A 52 -10.74 2.29 -7.45
C LYS A 52 -10.23 3.59 -6.88
N LEU A 53 -10.93 4.13 -5.88
CA LEU A 53 -10.60 5.45 -5.32
C LEU A 53 -9.16 5.52 -4.79
N LEU A 54 -8.67 4.47 -4.12
CA LEU A 54 -7.27 4.41 -3.65
C LEU A 54 -6.25 4.63 -4.78
N GLN A 55 -6.40 3.91 -5.89
CA GLN A 55 -5.47 3.99 -7.02
C GLN A 55 -5.58 5.34 -7.71
N THR A 56 -6.80 5.83 -7.90
CA THR A 56 -7.06 7.15 -8.49
C THR A 56 -6.45 8.29 -7.67
N LEU A 57 -6.49 8.20 -6.34
CA LEU A 57 -5.83 9.18 -5.45
C LEU A 57 -4.30 9.08 -5.54
N SER A 58 -3.76 7.85 -5.55
CA SER A 58 -2.32 7.60 -5.69
C SER A 58 -1.75 8.16 -6.99
N GLU A 59 -2.45 7.99 -8.12
CA GLU A 59 -2.08 8.56 -9.43
C GLU A 59 -2.02 10.10 -9.41
N GLN A 60 -2.81 10.74 -8.55
CA GLN A 60 -2.80 12.19 -8.33
C GLN A 60 -1.87 12.65 -7.21
N LYS A 61 -0.95 11.76 -6.78
CA LYS A 61 0.01 11.96 -5.69
C LYS A 61 -0.65 12.24 -4.34
N LEU A 62 -1.84 11.67 -4.12
CA LEU A 62 -2.55 11.70 -2.85
C LEU A 62 -2.54 10.28 -2.29
N PHE A 63 -1.55 9.99 -1.46
CA PHE A 63 -1.30 8.64 -0.95
C PHE A 63 -2.07 8.39 0.33
N VAL A 64 -3.18 7.66 0.21
CA VAL A 64 -3.94 7.18 1.38
C VAL A 64 -3.24 5.92 1.94
N PRO A 65 -3.06 5.80 3.27
CA PRO A 65 -2.49 4.62 3.89
C PRO A 65 -3.11 3.30 3.40
N SER A 66 -2.29 2.36 2.94
CA SER A 66 -2.76 1.05 2.51
C SER A 66 -1.68 -0.03 2.65
N ALA A 67 -1.69 -0.78 3.75
CA ALA A 67 -0.77 -1.92 3.92
C ALA A 67 -1.10 -3.13 3.03
N CYS A 68 -2.35 -3.28 2.58
CA CYS A 68 -2.81 -4.46 1.83
C CYS A 68 -2.80 -4.30 0.30
N GLY A 69 -2.30 -3.18 -0.24
CA GLY A 69 -2.31 -2.91 -1.68
C GLY A 69 -3.71 -2.86 -2.30
N GLY A 70 -4.74 -2.61 -1.49
CA GLY A 70 -6.12 -2.47 -1.94
C GLY A 70 -7.01 -3.71 -1.88
N GLY A 71 -6.56 -4.79 -1.22
CA GLY A 71 -7.36 -6.00 -0.98
C GLY A 71 -8.55 -5.84 -0.01
N GLY A 72 -8.70 -4.69 0.66
CA GLY A 72 -9.82 -4.43 1.56
C GLY A 72 -9.75 -5.12 2.92
N THR A 73 -8.57 -5.63 3.31
CA THR A 73 -8.40 -6.45 4.53
C THR A 73 -7.71 -5.73 5.70
N CYS A 74 -6.99 -4.63 5.44
CA CYS A 74 -6.25 -3.90 6.47
C CYS A 74 -7.00 -2.73 7.11
N ALA A 75 -8.09 -2.27 6.48
CA ALA A 75 -8.90 -1.12 6.90
C ALA A 75 -8.17 0.26 7.02
N GLN A 76 -6.89 0.35 6.69
CA GLN A 76 -6.10 1.60 6.80
C GLN A 76 -6.50 2.67 5.78
N CYS A 77 -7.02 2.24 4.62
CA CYS A 77 -7.42 3.14 3.54
C CYS A 77 -8.77 3.85 3.81
N ARG A 78 -9.06 4.15 5.08
CA ARG A 78 -10.32 4.74 5.51
C ARG A 78 -10.38 6.20 5.06
N VAL A 79 -11.47 6.54 4.42
CA VAL A 79 -11.81 7.89 3.96
C VAL A 79 -13.28 8.15 4.26
N LYS A 80 -13.67 9.42 4.35
CA LYS A 80 -15.08 9.77 4.37
C LYS A 80 -15.55 10.14 2.99
N VAL A 81 -16.70 9.62 2.60
CA VAL A 81 -17.37 9.93 1.33
C VAL A 81 -18.68 10.62 1.67
N HIS A 82 -18.75 11.92 1.39
CA HIS A 82 -19.94 12.75 1.62
C HIS A 82 -20.95 12.59 0.48
N SER A 83 -20.46 12.48 -0.74
CA SER A 83 -21.29 12.19 -1.91
C SER A 83 -20.55 11.32 -2.94
N GLY A 84 -21.32 10.50 -3.67
CA GLY A 84 -20.74 9.50 -4.58
C GLY A 84 -20.41 8.17 -3.89
N GLY A 85 -19.64 7.31 -4.55
CA GLY A 85 -19.08 6.08 -3.95
C GLY A 85 -20.02 4.88 -3.76
N GLY A 86 -21.33 5.03 -4.00
CA GLY A 86 -22.30 3.92 -3.97
C GLY A 86 -22.58 3.36 -2.57
N SER A 87 -23.19 2.17 -2.48
CA SER A 87 -23.48 1.49 -1.21
C SER A 87 -22.24 0.83 -0.61
N ILE A 88 -22.22 0.63 0.71
CA ILE A 88 -21.19 -0.14 1.39
C ILE A 88 -21.12 -1.56 0.83
N LEU A 89 -19.91 -2.08 0.65
CA LEU A 89 -19.67 -3.44 0.15
C LEU A 89 -19.47 -4.40 1.33
N PRO A 90 -19.78 -5.72 1.17
CA PRO A 90 -19.54 -6.71 2.21
C PRO A 90 -18.09 -6.80 2.70
N THR A 91 -17.12 -6.44 1.84
CA THR A 91 -15.69 -6.35 2.19
C THR A 91 -15.40 -5.24 3.19
N GLU A 92 -16.24 -4.22 3.27
CA GLU A 92 -16.10 -3.09 4.19
C GLU A 92 -16.83 -3.34 5.52
N GLU A 93 -17.92 -4.12 5.51
CA GLU A 93 -18.78 -4.36 6.69
C GLU A 93 -18.06 -5.05 7.85
N GLY A 94 -16.98 -5.79 7.59
CA GLY A 94 -16.15 -6.40 8.62
C GLY A 94 -15.29 -5.38 9.39
N HIS A 95 -15.07 -4.19 8.82
CA HIS A 95 -14.17 -3.17 9.36
C HIS A 95 -14.89 -1.87 9.74
N ILE A 96 -16.09 -1.62 9.20
CA ILE A 96 -16.83 -0.38 9.37
C ILE A 96 -18.18 -0.70 9.99
N THR A 97 -18.45 -0.13 11.15
CA THR A 97 -19.73 -0.25 11.83
C THR A 97 -20.82 0.53 11.09
N LYS A 98 -22.09 0.16 11.30
CA LYS A 98 -23.22 0.88 10.69
C LYS A 98 -23.26 2.38 11.03
N ARG A 99 -22.76 2.75 12.22
CA ARG A 99 -22.69 4.15 12.66
C ARG A 99 -21.64 4.91 11.85
N GLU A 100 -20.44 4.37 11.70
CA GLU A 100 -19.37 4.94 10.89
C GLU A 100 -19.80 5.06 9.41
N ALA A 101 -20.40 4.00 8.86
CA ALA A 101 -20.93 4.03 7.49
C ALA A 101 -21.99 5.14 7.29
N SER A 102 -22.83 5.41 8.30
CA SER A 102 -23.79 6.52 8.26
C SER A 102 -23.14 7.90 8.32
N CYS A 103 -21.91 7.99 8.84
CA CYS A 103 -21.07 9.19 8.82
C CYS A 103 -20.21 9.28 7.55
N GLY A 104 -20.39 8.37 6.60
CA GLY A 104 -19.67 8.36 5.32
C GLY A 104 -18.34 7.60 5.35
N ASP A 105 -17.97 6.91 6.43
CA ASP A 105 -16.73 6.11 6.46
C ASP A 105 -16.77 4.98 5.43
N ARG A 106 -15.75 4.91 4.58
CA ARG A 106 -15.58 3.92 3.51
C ARG A 106 -14.12 3.52 3.36
N LEU A 107 -13.87 2.38 2.72
CA LEU A 107 -12.53 1.94 2.33
C LEU A 107 -12.23 2.40 0.90
N SER A 108 -11.32 3.35 0.72
CA SER A 108 -11.00 3.93 -0.60
C SER A 108 -10.54 2.87 -1.61
N CYS A 109 -9.94 1.76 -1.17
CA CYS A 109 -9.56 0.68 -2.08
C CYS A 109 -10.74 -0.11 -2.65
N GLN A 110 -11.88 -0.12 -1.96
CA GLN A 110 -13.06 -0.87 -2.37
C GLN A 110 -14.05 0.00 -3.15
N VAL A 111 -14.11 1.30 -2.83
CA VAL A 111 -14.97 2.28 -3.49
C VAL A 111 -14.58 2.48 -4.95
N ALA A 112 -15.56 2.35 -5.85
CA ALA A 112 -15.37 2.57 -7.29
C ALA A 112 -15.75 3.99 -7.70
N VAL A 113 -14.88 4.64 -8.46
CA VAL A 113 -15.05 6.00 -8.97
C VAL A 113 -15.88 5.95 -10.26
N LYS A 114 -17.19 6.17 -10.16
CA LYS A 114 -18.13 6.08 -11.31
C LYS A 114 -18.85 7.38 -11.66
N GLN A 115 -18.90 8.30 -10.72
CA GLN A 115 -19.61 9.57 -10.79
C GLN A 115 -18.81 10.58 -9.96
N ASP A 116 -19.18 11.85 -10.05
CA ASP A 116 -18.55 12.89 -9.24
C ASP A 116 -18.67 12.55 -7.75
N MET A 117 -17.59 12.82 -7.01
CA MET A 117 -17.47 12.46 -5.60
C MET A 117 -17.02 13.65 -4.77
N ASP A 118 -17.51 13.69 -3.54
CA ASP A 118 -17.01 14.58 -2.50
C ASP A 118 -16.48 13.74 -1.35
N ILE A 119 -15.19 13.87 -1.07
CA ILE A 119 -14.48 13.04 -0.11
C ILE A 119 -13.67 13.88 0.86
N GLU A 120 -13.45 13.32 2.04
CA GLU A 120 -12.57 13.86 3.06
C GLU A 120 -11.50 12.82 3.40
N VAL A 121 -10.24 13.24 3.24
CA VAL A 121 -9.02 12.45 3.50
C VAL A 121 -8.20 13.14 4.59
N PRO A 122 -7.42 12.39 5.39
CA PRO A 122 -6.52 12.99 6.38
C PRO A 122 -5.56 14.00 5.73
N GLU A 123 -5.29 15.13 6.40
CA GLU A 123 -4.40 16.18 5.87
C GLU A 123 -2.98 15.65 5.61
N GLU A 124 -2.54 14.60 6.32
CA GLU A 124 -1.24 13.97 6.12
C GLU A 124 -1.05 13.45 4.69
N VAL A 125 -2.14 13.08 4.00
CA VAL A 125 -2.13 12.58 2.62
C VAL A 125 -1.54 13.60 1.63
N PHE A 126 -1.62 14.90 1.93
CA PHE A 126 -1.07 15.95 1.09
C PHE A 126 0.44 16.14 1.25
N GLY A 127 1.03 15.62 2.34
CA GLY A 127 2.46 15.76 2.67
C GLY A 127 3.33 14.57 2.27
N VAL A 128 2.74 13.50 1.73
CA VAL A 128 3.46 12.28 1.41
C VAL A 128 4.38 12.48 0.20
N GLN A 129 5.66 12.17 0.37
CA GLN A 129 6.66 12.19 -0.69
C GLN A 129 7.31 10.82 -0.85
N LYS A 130 8.05 10.66 -1.94
CA LYS A 130 8.88 9.47 -2.21
C LYS A 130 10.34 9.88 -2.23
N TRP A 131 11.18 9.10 -1.57
CA TRP A 131 12.62 9.32 -1.52
C TRP A 131 13.36 8.05 -1.94
N GLU A 132 14.37 8.20 -2.77
CA GLU A 132 15.37 7.15 -3.01
C GLU A 132 16.51 7.33 -2.02
N CYS A 133 16.55 6.46 -1.02
CA CYS A 133 17.53 6.49 0.05
C CYS A 133 18.73 5.60 -0.25
N THR A 134 19.84 5.83 0.45
CA THR A 134 21.02 4.94 0.40
C THR A 134 21.15 4.19 1.70
N VAL A 135 21.40 2.88 1.66
CA VAL A 135 21.64 2.09 2.86
C VAL A 135 22.97 2.52 3.49
N ARG A 136 22.91 3.07 4.70
CA ARG A 136 24.09 3.40 5.51
C ARG A 136 24.63 2.15 6.19
N SER A 137 23.75 1.43 6.89
CA SER A 137 24.05 0.17 7.55
C SER A 137 22.79 -0.68 7.72
N ASN A 138 22.98 -1.99 7.95
CA ASN A 138 21.90 -2.96 8.09
C ASN A 138 22.31 -4.08 9.07
N ASP A 139 22.76 -3.68 10.25
CA ASP A 139 23.35 -4.58 11.24
C ASP A 139 22.29 -5.33 12.04
N ASN A 140 22.56 -6.56 12.47
CA ASN A 140 21.67 -7.23 13.42
C ASN A 140 21.73 -6.55 14.78
N VAL A 141 20.55 -6.37 15.38
CA VAL A 141 20.39 -5.95 16.78
C VAL A 141 19.80 -7.07 17.64
N ALA A 142 19.29 -8.12 17.01
CA ALA A 142 18.91 -9.39 17.62
C ALA A 142 19.01 -10.52 16.57
N THR A 143 18.85 -11.77 17.02
CA THR A 143 18.88 -12.96 16.16
C THR A 143 18.08 -12.82 14.88
N PHE A 144 16.87 -12.25 14.97
CA PHE A 144 15.94 -12.11 13.86
C PHE A 144 15.58 -10.66 13.53
N ILE A 145 16.34 -9.68 14.03
CA ILE A 145 16.04 -8.26 13.84
C ILE A 145 17.29 -7.52 13.36
N LYS A 146 17.15 -6.76 12.28
CA LYS A 146 18.16 -5.82 11.80
C LYS A 146 17.71 -4.38 12.01
N ALA A 147 18.65 -3.51 12.34
CA ALA A 147 18.49 -2.07 12.30
C ALA A 147 18.92 -1.56 10.92
N LEU A 148 17.95 -1.29 10.06
CA LEU A 148 18.20 -0.68 8.76
C LEU A 148 18.30 0.83 8.94
N ILE A 149 19.46 1.40 8.63
CA ILE A 149 19.69 2.84 8.60
C ILE A 149 19.81 3.31 7.16
N LEU A 150 18.93 4.22 6.77
CA LEU A 150 18.86 4.81 5.45
C LEU A 150 19.27 6.28 5.50
N ASP A 151 20.16 6.68 4.62
CA ASP A 151 20.48 8.08 4.35
C ASP A 151 19.48 8.66 3.35
N LEU A 152 18.85 9.75 3.74
CA LEU A 152 17.99 10.53 2.86
C LEU A 152 18.85 11.30 1.84
N PRO A 153 18.29 11.67 0.66
CA PRO A 153 18.96 12.60 -0.24
C PRO A 153 19.35 13.91 0.45
N GLU A 154 20.44 14.54 0.02
CA GLU A 154 20.93 15.77 0.64
C GLU A 154 19.87 16.87 0.65
N GLY A 155 19.59 17.43 1.83
CA GLY A 155 18.64 18.53 2.02
C GLY A 155 17.18 18.10 2.20
N GLU A 156 16.88 16.81 2.11
CA GLU A 156 15.54 16.27 2.35
C GLU A 156 15.30 15.96 3.83
N ASP A 157 14.05 16.17 4.28
CA ASP A 157 13.57 15.84 5.61
C ASP A 157 12.15 15.27 5.50
N VAL A 158 11.93 14.11 6.12
CA VAL A 158 10.64 13.43 6.11
C VAL A 158 9.61 14.20 6.96
N ASN A 159 10.04 15.06 7.89
CA ASN A 159 9.19 15.87 8.77
C ASN A 159 8.07 15.04 9.43
N PHE A 160 8.45 13.90 10.01
CA PHE A 160 7.51 12.96 10.63
C PHE A 160 7.28 13.26 12.11
N ARG A 161 6.29 12.58 12.69
CA ARG A 161 6.04 12.57 14.14
C ARG A 161 6.36 11.19 14.71
N ALA A 162 6.94 11.15 15.91
CA ALA A 162 7.26 9.91 16.59
C ALA A 162 6.02 9.00 16.73
N GLY A 163 6.15 7.73 16.35
CA GLY A 163 5.06 6.76 16.23
C GLY A 163 4.44 6.67 14.83
N GLY A 164 4.89 7.48 13.88
CA GLY A 164 4.62 7.30 12.46
C GLY A 164 5.38 6.14 11.83
N TYR A 165 5.05 5.84 10.58
CA TYR A 165 5.69 4.84 9.74
C TYR A 165 5.89 5.33 8.30
N ILE A 166 6.79 4.69 7.58
CA ILE A 166 6.97 4.82 6.13
C ILE A 166 6.61 3.51 5.44
N GLN A 167 6.47 3.53 4.12
CA GLN A 167 6.40 2.32 3.30
C GLN A 167 7.71 2.16 2.54
N ILE A 168 8.25 0.95 2.53
CA ILE A 168 9.37 0.58 1.65
C ILE A 168 8.79 -0.07 0.40
N GLU A 169 9.34 0.26 -0.76
CA GLU A 169 9.08 -0.41 -2.03
C GLU A 169 10.25 -1.35 -2.37
N ALA A 170 9.94 -2.59 -2.73
CA ALA A 170 10.92 -3.55 -3.23
C ALA A 170 10.58 -3.91 -4.68
N PRO A 171 11.58 -3.90 -5.57
CA PRO A 171 11.41 -4.40 -6.93
C PRO A 171 11.24 -5.92 -6.94
N ALA A 172 10.95 -6.48 -8.11
CA ALA A 172 11.02 -7.91 -8.34
C ALA A 172 12.43 -8.44 -7.96
N HIS A 173 12.47 -9.55 -7.24
CA HIS A 173 13.71 -10.13 -6.72
C HIS A 173 13.58 -11.64 -6.50
N ASP A 174 14.72 -12.31 -6.56
CA ASP A 174 14.92 -13.71 -6.24
C ASP A 174 16.16 -13.75 -5.32
N LEU A 175 15.95 -14.09 -4.06
CA LEU A 175 16.96 -13.98 -3.00
C LEU A 175 16.98 -15.22 -2.12
N LYS A 176 18.17 -15.59 -1.63
CA LYS A 176 18.37 -16.69 -0.67
C LYS A 176 18.82 -16.17 0.69
N TYR A 177 18.36 -16.82 1.76
CA TYR A 177 18.72 -16.44 3.12
C TYR A 177 20.23 -16.61 3.37
N SER A 178 20.89 -17.51 2.64
CA SER A 178 22.35 -17.67 2.64
C SER A 178 23.14 -16.42 2.20
N GLU A 179 22.50 -15.46 1.54
CA GLU A 179 23.12 -14.18 1.11
C GLU A 179 23.05 -13.10 2.20
N PHE A 180 22.30 -13.34 3.27
CA PHE A 180 22.13 -12.39 4.35
C PHE A 180 23.41 -12.30 5.17
N ASP A 181 23.80 -11.07 5.50
CA ASP A 181 24.94 -10.82 6.36
C ASP A 181 24.49 -10.84 7.82
N VAL A 182 24.60 -11.98 8.49
CA VAL A 182 24.24 -12.13 9.92
C VAL A 182 25.53 -12.23 10.73
N GLN A 183 25.71 -11.36 11.74
CA GLN A 183 26.86 -11.41 12.64
C GLN A 183 26.95 -12.76 13.38
N GLU A 184 28.17 -13.21 13.68
CA GLU A 184 28.46 -14.55 14.23
C GLU A 184 27.67 -14.86 15.50
N GLU A 185 27.54 -13.89 16.41
CA GLU A 185 26.78 -14.01 17.67
C GLU A 185 25.28 -14.31 17.49
N TYR A 186 24.73 -14.10 16.30
CA TYR A 186 23.31 -14.32 15.99
C TYR A 186 23.06 -15.58 15.16
N ARG A 187 24.10 -16.35 14.78
CA ARG A 187 23.96 -17.48 13.84
C ARG A 187 23.47 -18.77 14.47
N GLU A 188 23.58 -18.95 15.79
CA GLU A 188 23.25 -20.22 16.46
C GLU A 188 21.86 -20.76 16.08
N ASP A 189 20.84 -19.92 16.18
CA ASP A 189 19.47 -20.31 15.81
C ASP A 189 19.28 -20.44 14.29
N TRP A 190 20.03 -19.67 13.49
CA TRP A 190 19.97 -19.78 12.03
C TRP A 190 20.48 -21.14 11.55
N ASP A 191 21.57 -21.62 12.14
CA ASP A 191 22.15 -22.92 11.86
C ASP A 191 21.25 -24.05 12.39
N LYS A 192 20.81 -23.92 13.64
CA LYS A 192 19.96 -24.92 14.32
C LYS A 192 18.64 -25.17 13.59
N PHE A 193 17.99 -24.10 13.12
CA PHE A 193 16.71 -24.18 12.42
C PHE A 193 16.86 -24.17 10.90
N LYS A 194 18.09 -24.22 10.38
CA LYS A 194 18.40 -24.26 8.94
C LYS A 194 17.74 -23.12 8.16
N LEU A 195 17.70 -21.92 8.75
CA LEU A 195 17.04 -20.76 8.15
C LEU A 195 17.69 -20.34 6.82
N TRP A 196 18.96 -20.69 6.63
CA TRP A 196 19.73 -20.46 5.40
C TRP A 196 19.14 -21.13 4.15
N GLU A 197 18.32 -22.17 4.32
CA GLU A 197 17.69 -22.91 3.22
C GLU A 197 16.49 -22.17 2.60
N TYR A 198 16.00 -21.10 3.24
CA TYR A 198 14.84 -20.35 2.73
C TYR A 198 15.20 -19.40 1.58
N GLU A 199 14.22 -19.21 0.70
CA GLU A 199 14.30 -18.34 -0.47
C GLU A 199 13.05 -17.45 -0.55
N SER A 200 13.19 -16.28 -1.16
CA SER A 200 12.10 -15.32 -1.39
C SER A 200 12.06 -14.95 -2.86
N HIS A 201 10.97 -15.35 -3.52
CA HIS A 201 10.71 -15.16 -4.94
C HIS A 201 9.56 -14.17 -5.13
N VAL A 202 9.84 -13.05 -5.79
CA VAL A 202 8.89 -11.95 -5.99
C VAL A 202 8.98 -11.45 -7.42
N GLU A 203 7.90 -11.63 -8.18
CA GLU A 203 7.83 -11.26 -9.61
C GLU A 203 7.34 -9.83 -9.85
N GLU A 204 6.60 -9.25 -8.90
CA GLU A 204 5.99 -7.93 -9.01
C GLU A 204 6.50 -7.01 -7.89
N PRO A 205 6.62 -5.69 -8.13
CA PRO A 205 6.94 -4.74 -7.08
C PRO A 205 5.96 -4.84 -5.91
N ILE A 206 6.50 -4.75 -4.70
CA ILE A 206 5.72 -4.83 -3.45
C ILE A 206 6.05 -3.67 -2.54
N GLU A 207 5.10 -3.33 -1.68
CA GLU A 207 5.27 -2.29 -0.67
C GLU A 207 4.82 -2.78 0.73
N ARG A 208 5.50 -2.37 1.80
CA ARG A 208 5.08 -2.65 3.19
C ARG A 208 5.46 -1.53 4.13
N ALA A 209 4.63 -1.36 5.16
CA ALA A 209 4.84 -0.36 6.21
C ALA A 209 5.89 -0.80 7.24
N TYR A 210 6.74 0.14 7.66
CA TYR A 210 7.72 0.00 8.73
C TYR A 210 7.78 1.28 9.57
N SER A 211 7.68 1.12 10.89
CA SER A 211 7.70 2.24 11.84
C SER A 211 9.09 2.84 11.97
N MET A 212 9.17 4.17 12.07
CA MET A 212 10.43 4.86 12.34
C MET A 212 10.86 4.59 13.78
N ALA A 213 12.11 4.17 13.94
CA ALA A 213 12.77 3.99 15.23
C ALA A 213 13.53 5.24 15.68
N ASN A 214 13.94 6.11 14.74
CA ASN A 214 14.52 7.41 15.05
C ASN A 214 13.44 8.44 15.42
N TYR A 215 13.82 9.48 16.16
CA TYR A 215 12.92 10.61 16.49
C TYR A 215 13.12 11.79 15.53
N PRO A 216 12.17 12.75 15.44
CA PRO A 216 12.16 13.75 14.36
C PRO A 216 13.40 14.67 14.25
N ASP A 217 14.17 14.87 15.33
CA ASP A 217 15.38 15.71 15.25
C ASP A 217 16.63 14.94 14.79
N GLU A 218 16.54 13.61 14.62
CA GLU A 218 17.58 12.81 13.95
C GLU A 218 17.45 12.96 12.43
N ARG A 219 17.86 14.14 11.94
CA ARG A 219 17.69 14.54 10.54
C ARG A 219 18.63 13.82 9.59
N GLY A 220 18.22 13.77 8.32
CA GLY A 220 19.00 13.21 7.22
C GLY A 220 19.08 11.68 7.20
N MET A 221 18.38 11.00 8.11
CA MET A 221 18.32 9.54 8.14
C MET A 221 16.99 9.00 8.61
N ILE A 222 16.71 7.74 8.25
CA ILE A 222 15.60 6.94 8.76
C ILE A 222 16.17 5.65 9.34
N MET A 223 15.74 5.29 10.54
CA MET A 223 16.09 4.03 11.19
C MET A 223 14.84 3.15 11.32
N LEU A 224 14.95 1.88 10.97
CA LEU A 224 13.88 0.91 11.08
C LEU A 224 14.37 -0.36 11.77
N ASN A 225 13.53 -0.93 12.63
CA ASN A 225 13.74 -2.27 13.15
C ASN A 225 12.94 -3.26 12.31
N VAL A 226 13.63 -4.12 11.56
CA VAL A 226 12.99 -5.07 10.67
C VAL A 226 13.20 -6.47 11.20
N ARG A 227 12.10 -7.19 11.42
CA ARG A 227 12.12 -8.62 11.74
C ARG A 227 12.08 -9.45 10.45
N VAL A 228 12.97 -10.44 10.34
CA VAL A 228 12.87 -11.43 9.25
C VAL A 228 11.64 -12.31 9.47
N ALA A 229 10.74 -12.34 8.49
CA ALA A 229 9.55 -13.18 8.54
C ALA A 229 9.84 -14.53 7.87
N SER A 230 10.53 -15.41 8.59
CA SER A 230 10.66 -16.81 8.21
C SER A 230 9.29 -17.52 8.28
N PRO A 231 9.11 -18.64 7.56
CA PRO A 231 7.89 -19.44 7.67
C PRO A 231 7.58 -19.80 9.13
N PRO A 232 6.30 -19.76 9.56
CA PRO A 232 5.92 -20.08 10.93
C PRO A 232 6.43 -21.46 11.36
N PRO A 233 6.94 -21.63 12.60
CA PRO A 233 7.41 -22.92 13.08
C PRO A 233 6.35 -24.02 12.94
N GLY A 234 6.75 -25.17 12.39
CA GLY A 234 5.84 -26.31 12.19
C GLY A 234 4.88 -26.18 11.01
N SER A 235 4.95 -25.09 10.23
CA SER A 235 4.21 -24.96 8.98
C SER A 235 4.94 -25.64 7.81
N VAL A 236 4.17 -26.10 6.81
CA VAL A 236 4.69 -26.72 5.59
C VAL A 236 4.15 -25.97 4.38
N GLY A 237 5.03 -25.62 3.44
CA GLY A 237 4.64 -24.97 2.18
C GLY A 237 4.26 -23.49 2.29
N ILE A 238 4.44 -22.86 3.46
CA ILE A 238 4.28 -21.40 3.60
C ILE A 238 5.58 -20.74 3.13
N PRO A 239 5.54 -19.83 2.14
CA PRO A 239 6.72 -19.15 1.65
C PRO A 239 7.27 -18.15 2.68
N ALA A 240 8.56 -17.82 2.55
CA ALA A 240 9.19 -16.78 3.35
C ALA A 240 8.58 -15.39 3.08
N GLY A 241 8.73 -14.48 4.04
CA GLY A 241 8.20 -13.13 3.95
C GLY A 241 8.92 -12.30 2.89
N LYS A 242 8.16 -11.81 1.90
CA LYS A 242 8.69 -11.11 0.73
C LYS A 242 9.56 -9.89 1.06
N MET A 243 8.96 -8.87 1.70
CA MET A 243 9.64 -7.60 1.97
C MET A 243 10.74 -7.71 3.03
N SER A 244 10.51 -8.48 4.10
CA SER A 244 11.53 -8.65 5.13
C SER A 244 12.78 -9.37 4.59
N SER A 245 12.61 -10.29 3.63
CA SER A 245 13.73 -10.98 2.98
C SER A 245 14.53 -10.02 2.10
N TYR A 246 13.85 -9.17 1.32
CA TYR A 246 14.50 -8.08 0.58
C TYR A 246 15.32 -7.18 1.50
N ILE A 247 14.71 -6.67 2.58
CA ILE A 247 15.39 -5.76 3.51
C ILE A 247 16.57 -6.44 4.22
N PHE A 248 16.44 -7.71 4.63
CA PHE A 248 17.53 -8.44 5.26
C PHE A 248 18.74 -8.64 4.33
N ASN A 249 18.53 -8.64 3.02
CA ASN A 249 19.62 -8.78 2.07
C ASN A 249 20.34 -7.47 1.73
N LEU A 250 19.73 -6.32 2.01
CA LEU A 250 20.32 -5.01 1.70
C LEU A 250 21.71 -4.85 2.34
N LYS A 251 22.63 -4.29 1.57
CA LYS A 251 24.02 -4.01 1.96
C LYS A 251 24.28 -2.49 1.91
N PRO A 252 25.28 -1.99 2.65
CA PRO A 252 25.69 -0.59 2.57
C PRO A 252 25.94 -0.14 1.12
N GLY A 253 25.35 0.99 0.74
CA GLY A 253 25.40 1.54 -0.62
C GLY A 253 24.22 1.19 -1.52
N ASP A 254 23.40 0.20 -1.16
CA ASP A 254 22.19 -0.14 -1.93
C ASP A 254 21.18 1.02 -1.93
N LYS A 255 20.36 1.08 -2.98
CA LYS A 255 19.29 2.07 -3.13
C LYS A 255 17.94 1.48 -2.71
N VAL A 256 17.19 2.24 -1.90
CA VAL A 256 15.88 1.82 -1.37
C VAL A 256 14.89 2.95 -1.55
N THR A 257 13.78 2.67 -2.22
CA THR A 257 12.68 3.64 -2.36
C THR A 257 11.74 3.55 -1.17
N ILE A 258 11.48 4.69 -0.54
CA ILE A 258 10.53 4.82 0.57
C ILE A 258 9.46 5.87 0.25
N SER A 259 8.28 5.75 0.87
CA SER A 259 7.23 6.76 0.84
C SER A 259 6.63 7.03 2.22
N GLY A 260 6.20 8.27 2.46
CA GLY A 260 5.61 8.70 3.73
C GLY A 260 5.79 10.19 3.98
N PRO A 261 5.68 10.66 5.22
CA PRO A 261 5.34 9.88 6.42
C PRO A 261 3.84 9.57 6.53
N TYR A 262 3.53 8.47 7.21
CA TYR A 262 2.17 8.09 7.61
C TYR A 262 2.09 7.90 9.13
N GLY A 263 0.90 7.87 9.70
CA GLY A 263 0.72 7.42 11.09
C GLY A 263 -0.51 7.99 11.78
N GLU A 264 -0.98 7.25 12.77
CA GLU A 264 -2.05 7.67 13.69
C GLU A 264 -1.65 7.45 15.17
N PHE A 265 -0.52 6.77 15.41
CA PHE A 265 -0.05 6.40 16.75
C PHE A 265 0.85 7.48 17.34
N PHE A 266 0.27 8.64 17.64
CA PHE A 266 1.02 9.76 18.20
C PHE A 266 0.82 9.89 19.71
N ALA A 267 1.87 10.33 20.40
CA ALA A 267 1.74 10.78 21.78
C ALA A 267 0.70 11.90 21.87
N ARG A 268 -0.18 11.82 22.87
CA ARG A 268 -1.15 12.87 23.16
C ARG A 268 -0.47 13.97 23.94
N ASP A 269 -0.72 15.22 23.58
CA ASP A 269 -0.21 16.38 24.31
C ASP A 269 -0.94 16.55 25.66
N THR A 270 -0.45 15.83 26.67
CA THR A 270 -1.00 15.83 28.02
C THR A 270 0.12 15.63 29.04
N LYS A 271 -0.11 16.03 30.30
CA LYS A 271 0.82 15.78 31.42
C LYS A 271 0.58 14.45 32.16
N LYS A 272 -0.19 13.54 31.57
CA LYS A 272 -0.50 12.25 32.19
C LYS A 272 0.73 11.34 32.16
N GLU A 273 0.79 10.42 33.11
CA GLU A 273 1.77 9.34 33.08
C GLU A 273 1.63 8.52 31.78
N MET A 274 2.76 8.20 31.15
CA MET A 274 2.83 7.40 29.93
C MET A 274 3.55 6.09 30.24
N VAL A 275 2.92 4.97 29.91
CA VAL A 275 3.52 3.63 30.03
C VAL A 275 3.69 3.06 28.63
N PHE A 276 4.92 2.74 28.26
CA PHE A 276 5.26 2.15 26.97
C PHE A 276 5.50 0.65 27.14
N ILE A 277 4.93 -0.16 26.24
CA ILE A 277 5.08 -1.62 26.22
C ILE A 277 5.51 -2.01 24.82
N GLY A 278 6.76 -2.46 24.68
CA GLY A 278 7.37 -2.87 23.41
C GLY A 278 7.74 -4.35 23.43
N GLY A 279 7.95 -4.92 22.25
CA GLY A 279 8.22 -6.34 22.10
C GLY A 279 8.60 -6.70 20.68
N GLY A 280 9.78 -7.32 20.51
CA GLY A 280 10.27 -7.68 19.19
C GLY A 280 10.77 -6.46 18.43
N ALA A 281 10.13 -6.14 17.30
CA ALA A 281 10.54 -5.03 16.44
C ALA A 281 9.83 -3.69 16.76
N GLY A 282 8.86 -3.71 17.68
CA GLY A 282 8.09 -2.52 18.11
C GLY A 282 8.35 -2.15 19.55
#